data_AF-A0A7C4H8P9-F1
#
_entry.id   AF-A0A7C4H8P9-F1
#
_cell.length_a   1.000
_cell.length_b   1.000
_cell.length_c   1.000
_cell.angle_alpha   90.00
_cell.angle_beta   90.00
_cell.angle_gamma   90.00
#
_symmetry.space_group_name_H-M   'P 1'
#
loop_
_entity.id
_entity.type
_entity.pdbx_description
1 polymer ?
#
loop_
_entity_poly.entity_id
_entity_poly.type
_entity_poly.pdbx_seq_one_letter_code
_entity_poly.pdbx_strand_id
1 'polypeptide(L)'
;MAEIYLSEYFPFIRRYSSFAEILSDRGLASLGDAYVNLIYSLVLSKVTGKPIGRKLDNRVLSLALRKAGIRMLLPSRTDRHRQADAAEALIAYGWLSGTVSTKEILDIFLREGDISDSICIILKLIWERGKNILERK
;
A
#
# COMPACT_ATOMS: atom_id res chain seq x y z
N MET A 1 6.19 5.35 -23.18
CA MET A 1 5.99 3.90 -23.25
C MET A 1 4.76 3.59 -22.42
N ALA A 2 3.75 2.99 -23.04
CA ALA A 2 2.44 2.80 -22.45
C ALA A 2 2.55 2.17 -21.05
N GLU A 3 2.05 2.86 -20.03
CA GLU A 3 1.56 2.18 -18.83
C GLU A 3 0.42 1.29 -19.32
N ILE A 4 0.74 0.08 -19.76
CA ILE A 4 -0.29 -0.93 -19.82
C ILE A 4 -0.82 -1.02 -18.39
N TYR A 5 -2.12 -0.80 -18.22
CA TYR A 5 -2.75 -0.87 -16.93
C TYR A 5 -2.38 -2.22 -16.31
N LEU A 6 -1.61 -2.22 -15.21
CA LEU A 6 -1.17 -3.47 -14.57
C LEU A 6 -2.37 -4.36 -14.20
N SER A 7 -3.56 -3.77 -14.06
CA SER A 7 -4.84 -4.45 -13.86
C SER A 7 -5.32 -5.27 -15.08
N GLU A 8 -4.80 -5.03 -16.29
CA GLU A 8 -4.97 -5.88 -17.47
C GLU A 8 -4.06 -7.11 -17.44
N TYR A 9 -2.81 -6.94 -16.97
CA TYR A 9 -1.85 -8.04 -16.85
C TYR A 9 -2.08 -8.93 -15.63
N PHE A 10 -2.64 -8.37 -14.56
CA PHE A 10 -2.90 -9.07 -13.30
C PHE A 10 -4.42 -9.19 -13.08
N PRO A 11 -5.10 -10.14 -13.74
CA PRO A 11 -6.56 -10.24 -13.70
C PRO A 11 -7.10 -10.51 -12.29
N PHE A 12 -6.29 -11.07 -11.38
CA PHE A 12 -6.66 -11.28 -9.99
C PHE A 12 -6.96 -9.97 -9.24
N ILE A 13 -6.54 -8.80 -9.75
CA ILE A 13 -6.91 -7.49 -9.17
C ILE A 13 -8.38 -7.17 -9.42
N ARG A 14 -8.95 -7.64 -10.53
CA ARG A 14 -10.34 -7.36 -10.89
C ARG A 14 -11.35 -8.18 -10.08
N ARG A 15 -10.91 -9.23 -9.35
CA ARG A 15 -11.79 -10.10 -8.57
C ARG A 15 -12.34 -9.46 -7.31
N TYR A 16 -11.66 -8.46 -6.76
CA TYR A 16 -12.06 -7.84 -5.51
C TYR A 16 -13.31 -6.98 -5.70
N SER A 17 -14.30 -7.22 -4.83
CA SER A 17 -15.55 -6.46 -4.72
C SER A 17 -15.58 -5.51 -3.53
N SER A 18 -14.68 -5.68 -2.56
CA SER A 18 -14.67 -4.86 -1.35
C SER A 18 -13.26 -4.61 -0.80
N PHE A 19 -13.09 -3.52 -0.06
CA PHE A 19 -11.85 -3.28 0.69
C PHE A 19 -11.60 -4.35 1.76
N ALA A 20 -12.66 -4.95 2.33
CA ALA A 20 -12.51 -6.02 3.32
C ALA A 20 -11.82 -7.26 2.72
N GLU A 21 -12.15 -7.63 1.48
CA GLU A 21 -11.46 -8.71 0.76
C GLU A 21 -10.00 -8.36 0.48
N ILE A 22 -9.74 -7.14 -0.02
CA ILE A 22 -8.37 -6.67 -0.32
C ILE A 22 -7.50 -6.72 0.93
N LEU A 23 -7.99 -6.16 2.04
CA LEU A 23 -7.27 -6.08 3.32
C LEU A 23 -7.04 -7.46 3.97
N SER A 24 -7.78 -8.48 3.56
CA SER A 24 -7.70 -9.84 4.12
C SER A 24 -6.91 -10.81 3.24
N ASP A 25 -6.49 -10.38 2.04
CA ASP A 25 -5.78 -11.24 1.09
C ASP A 25 -4.29 -11.36 1.43
N ARG A 26 -3.89 -12.55 1.89
CA ARG A 26 -2.51 -12.84 2.30
C ARG A 26 -1.53 -12.93 1.13
N GLY A 27 -2.00 -13.35 -0.05
CA GLY A 27 -1.15 -13.41 -1.25
C GLY A 27 -0.80 -11.99 -1.71
N LEU A 28 -1.80 -11.10 -1.69
CA LEU A 28 -1.61 -9.69 -1.98
C LEU A 28 -0.77 -8.99 -0.92
N ALA A 29 -0.94 -9.32 0.37
CA ALA A 29 -0.08 -8.83 1.44
C ALA A 29 1.39 -9.24 1.22
N SER A 30 1.65 -10.50 0.89
CA SER A 30 3.01 -10.97 0.62
C SER A 30 3.68 -10.26 -0.55
N LEU A 31 2.93 -9.93 -1.61
CA LEU A 31 3.43 -9.10 -2.72
C LEU A 31 3.66 -7.66 -2.26
N GLY A 32 2.76 -7.15 -1.43
CA GLY A 32 2.85 -5.84 -0.79
C GLY A 32 4.10 -5.68 0.08
N ASP A 33 4.48 -6.64 0.91
CA ASP A 33 5.72 -6.60 1.72
C ASP A 33 6.94 -6.38 0.80
N ALA A 34 7.05 -7.14 -0.29
CA ALA A 34 8.15 -7.00 -1.25
C ALA A 34 8.15 -5.60 -1.90
N TYR A 35 6.98 -5.13 -2.34
CA TYR A 35 6.86 -3.82 -2.99
C TYR A 35 7.13 -2.65 -2.02
N VAL A 36 6.59 -2.69 -0.81
CA VAL A 36 6.83 -1.68 0.24
C VAL A 36 8.31 -1.63 0.61
N ASN A 37 8.97 -2.77 0.73
CA ASN A 37 10.40 -2.82 1.01
C ASN A 37 11.24 -2.24 -0.13
N LEU A 38 10.83 -2.46 -1.40
CA LEU A 38 11.45 -1.81 -2.55
C LEU A 38 11.29 -0.29 -2.47
N ILE A 39 10.07 0.21 -2.26
CA ILE A 39 9.79 1.64 -2.13
C ILE A 39 10.64 2.26 -1.01
N TYR A 40 10.65 1.63 0.16
CA TYR A 40 11.41 2.14 1.31
C TYR A 40 12.91 2.17 1.02
N SER A 41 13.43 1.12 0.39
CA SER A 41 14.82 1.05 -0.08
C SER A 41 15.16 2.17 -1.07
N LEU A 42 14.26 2.48 -2.01
CA LEU A 42 14.42 3.58 -2.97
C LEU A 42 14.42 4.95 -2.28
N VAL A 43 13.53 5.18 -1.32
CA VAL A 43 13.49 6.42 -0.52
C VAL A 43 14.80 6.61 0.22
N LEU A 44 15.28 5.60 0.94
CA LEU A 44 16.57 5.66 1.63
C LEU A 44 17.73 5.87 0.66
N SER A 45 17.69 5.21 -0.50
CA SER A 45 18.72 5.37 -1.52
C SER A 45 18.77 6.80 -2.05
N LYS A 46 17.61 7.42 -2.27
CA LYS A 46 17.49 8.81 -2.73
C LYS A 46 17.99 9.80 -1.68
N VAL A 47 17.60 9.62 -0.41
CA VAL A 47 18.00 10.49 0.71
C VAL A 47 19.49 10.41 0.99
N THR A 48 20.08 9.22 0.89
CA THR A 48 21.49 8.98 1.21
C THR A 48 22.44 9.13 0.01
N GLY A 49 21.91 9.21 -1.22
CA GLY A 49 22.70 9.34 -2.44
C GLY A 49 23.42 8.06 -2.89
N LYS A 50 23.09 6.89 -2.33
CA LYS A 50 23.70 5.59 -2.70
C LYS A 50 22.68 4.45 -2.64
N PRO A 51 22.88 3.33 -3.36
CA PRO A 51 21.97 2.19 -3.28
C PRO A 51 21.92 1.60 -1.87
N ILE A 52 20.71 1.47 -1.31
CA ILE A 52 20.42 0.88 0.00
C ILE A 52 19.25 -0.09 -0.14
N GLY A 53 19.41 -1.32 0.37
CA GLY A 53 18.32 -2.26 0.59
C GLY A 53 17.98 -2.32 2.07
N ARG A 54 16.72 -2.06 2.43
CA ARG A 54 16.25 -2.16 3.83
C ARG A 54 14.79 -2.59 3.89
N LYS A 55 14.49 -3.44 4.87
CA LYS A 55 13.12 -3.80 5.23
C LYS A 55 12.50 -2.73 6.13
N LEU A 56 11.26 -2.35 5.83
CA LEU A 56 10.46 -1.47 6.69
C LEU A 56 9.95 -2.26 7.90
N ASP A 57 9.93 -1.64 9.09
CA ASP A 57 9.38 -2.26 10.29
C ASP A 57 7.84 -2.34 10.21
N ASN A 58 7.28 -3.54 10.33
CA ASN A 58 5.84 -3.80 10.35
C ASN A 58 5.09 -2.98 11.42
N ARG A 59 5.75 -2.55 12.50
CA ARG A 59 5.17 -1.65 13.50
C ARG A 59 4.75 -0.32 12.87
N VAL A 60 5.54 0.22 11.95
CA VAL A 60 5.24 1.47 11.23
C VAL A 60 4.01 1.30 10.35
N LEU A 61 3.90 0.19 9.61
CA LEU A 61 2.73 -0.12 8.78
C LEU A 61 1.45 -0.25 9.62
N SER A 62 1.52 -1.01 10.72
CA SER A 62 0.37 -1.19 11.62
C SER A 62 -0.08 0.13 12.27
N LEU A 63 0.85 1.03 12.59
CA LEU A 63 0.56 2.35 13.14
C LEU A 63 -0.09 3.24 12.08
N ALA A 64 0.45 3.26 10.86
CA ALA A 64 -0.08 4.03 9.74
C ALA A 64 -1.51 3.61 9.39
N LEU A 65 -1.82 2.30 9.38
CA LEU A 65 -3.17 1.80 9.13
C LEU A 65 -4.18 2.30 10.18
N ARG A 66 -3.76 2.36 11.46
CA ARG A 66 -4.58 2.91 12.54
C ARG A 66 -4.79 4.41 12.39
N LYS A 67 -3.72 5.16 12.13
CA LYS A 67 -3.77 6.61 11.85
C LYS A 67 -4.67 6.93 10.64
N ALA A 68 -4.72 6.03 9.67
CA ALA A 68 -5.55 6.17 8.48
C ALA A 68 -7.05 5.94 8.74
N GLY A 69 -7.43 5.39 9.91
CA GLY A 69 -8.81 5.00 10.22
C GLY A 69 -9.29 3.71 9.54
N ILE A 70 -8.50 3.15 8.61
CA ILE A 70 -8.85 1.98 7.80
C ILE A 70 -8.93 0.69 8.64
N ARG A 71 -8.32 0.67 9.83
CA ARG A 71 -8.44 -0.45 10.79
C ARG A 71 -9.90 -0.85 11.08
N MET A 72 -10.85 0.07 10.97
CA MET A 72 -12.29 -0.22 11.19
C MET A 72 -12.86 -1.23 10.19
N LEU A 73 -12.23 -1.40 9.03
CA LEU A 73 -12.63 -2.37 8.00
C LEU A 73 -12.15 -3.80 8.28
N LEU A 74 -11.27 -3.98 9.27
CA LEU A 74 -10.76 -5.28 9.69
C LEU A 74 -11.57 -5.83 10.87
N PRO A 75 -11.66 -7.17 11.03
CA PRO A 75 -12.32 -7.79 12.19
C PRO A 75 -11.81 -7.25 13.53
N SER A 76 -12.70 -7.18 14.53
CA SER A 76 -12.43 -6.64 15.87
C SER A 76 -11.13 -7.19 16.50
N ARG A 77 -10.84 -8.49 16.33
CA ARG A 77 -9.69 -9.19 16.94
C ARG A 77 -8.46 -9.33 16.03
N THR A 78 -8.22 -8.37 15.14
CA THR A 78 -7.05 -8.39 14.27
C THR A 78 -5.80 -7.91 15.02
N ASP A 79 -4.80 -8.79 15.15
CA ASP A 79 -3.51 -8.48 15.80
C ASP A 79 -2.66 -7.48 15.00
N ARG A 80 -1.51 -7.07 15.56
CA ARG A 80 -0.64 -6.06 14.93
C ARG A 80 -0.02 -6.55 13.61
N HIS A 81 0.37 -7.82 13.53
CA HIS A 81 0.98 -8.36 12.32
C HIS A 81 -0.02 -8.34 11.17
N ARG A 82 -1.24 -8.83 11.40
CA ARG A 82 -2.31 -8.78 10.41
C ARG A 82 -2.71 -7.37 9.99
N GLN A 83 -2.52 -6.37 10.85
CA GLN A 83 -2.71 -4.97 10.49
C GLN A 83 -1.59 -4.45 9.57
N ALA A 84 -0.35 -4.91 9.74
CA ALA A 84 0.71 -4.60 8.80
C ALA A 84 0.44 -5.28 7.45
N ASP A 85 0.08 -6.57 7.45
CA ASP A 85 -0.27 -7.33 6.24
C ASP A 85 -1.41 -6.65 5.47
N ALA A 86 -2.42 -6.14 6.18
CA ALA A 86 -3.52 -5.41 5.56
C ALA A 86 -3.07 -4.10 4.90
N ALA A 87 -2.13 -3.37 5.51
CA ALA A 87 -1.56 -2.18 4.90
C ALA A 87 -0.76 -2.53 3.64
N GLU A 88 0.05 -3.59 3.69
CA GLU A 88 0.81 -4.11 2.55
C GLU A 88 -0.12 -4.52 1.40
N ALA A 89 -1.19 -5.26 1.69
CA ALA A 89 -2.18 -5.67 0.71
C ALA A 89 -2.86 -4.47 0.04
N LEU A 90 -3.23 -3.44 0.82
CA LEU A 90 -3.85 -2.23 0.27
C LEU A 90 -2.89 -1.46 -0.64
N ILE A 91 -1.62 -1.34 -0.26
CA ILE A 91 -0.60 -0.67 -1.08
C ILE A 91 -0.37 -1.44 -2.38
N ALA A 92 -0.27 -2.78 -2.32
CA ALA A 92 -0.14 -3.61 -3.52
C ALA A 92 -1.36 -3.47 -4.45
N TYR A 93 -2.58 -3.50 -3.90
CA TYR A 93 -3.78 -3.25 -4.68
C TYR A 93 -3.75 -1.87 -5.35
N GLY A 94 -3.43 -0.81 -4.59
CA GLY A 94 -3.41 0.56 -5.11
C GLY A 94 -2.45 0.72 -6.29
N TRP A 95 -1.28 0.09 -6.22
CA TRP A 95 -0.30 0.07 -7.30
C TRP A 95 -0.78 -0.74 -8.51
N LEU A 96 -1.19 -1.99 -8.31
CA LEU A 96 -1.55 -2.90 -9.40
C LEU A 96 -2.87 -2.53 -10.09
N SER A 97 -3.79 -1.88 -9.37
CA SER A 97 -5.02 -1.31 -9.94
C SER A 97 -4.79 -0.02 -10.71
N GLY A 98 -3.62 0.61 -10.58
CA GLY A 98 -3.33 1.93 -11.15
C GLY A 98 -3.94 3.10 -10.35
N THR A 99 -4.43 2.86 -9.13
CA THR A 99 -4.97 3.90 -8.24
C THR A 99 -3.90 4.92 -7.84
N VAL A 100 -2.67 4.44 -7.65
CA VAL A 100 -1.47 5.24 -7.37
C VAL A 100 -0.27 4.69 -8.15
N SER A 101 0.63 5.56 -8.56
CA SER A 101 1.88 5.14 -9.22
C SER A 101 3.04 5.00 -8.23
N THR A 102 4.08 4.25 -8.59
CA THR A 102 5.33 4.18 -7.81
C THR A 102 5.95 5.56 -7.61
N LYS A 103 5.93 6.41 -8.66
CA LYS A 103 6.47 7.77 -8.57
C LYS A 103 5.69 8.61 -7.56
N GLU A 104 4.36 8.56 -7.58
CA GLU A 104 3.51 9.29 -6.63
C GLU A 104 3.78 8.86 -5.19
N ILE A 105 3.91 7.55 -4.95
CA ILE A 105 4.28 7.01 -3.62
C ILE A 105 5.65 7.56 -3.17
N LEU A 106 6.66 7.55 -4.03
CA LEU A 106 7.99 8.09 -3.71
C LEU A 106 7.94 9.60 -3.42
N ASP A 107 7.20 10.35 -4.22
CA ASP A 107 7.04 11.80 -4.01
C ASP A 107 6.37 12.12 -2.66
N ILE A 108 5.42 11.30 -2.20
CA ILE A 108 4.81 11.45 -0.86
C ILE A 108 5.86 11.21 0.23
N PHE A 109 6.62 10.12 0.14
CA PHE A 109 7.69 9.83 1.11
C PHE A 109 8.79 10.89 1.18
N LEU A 110 9.07 11.60 0.09
CA LEU A 110 10.12 12.61 0.03
C LEU A 110 9.65 14.00 0.47
N ARG A 111 8.34 14.24 0.52
CA ARG A 111 7.75 15.51 1.00
C ARG A 111 7.48 15.50 2.49
N GLU A 112 7.06 14.36 3.02
CA GLU A 112 6.65 14.20 4.41
C GLU A 112 7.84 13.77 5.30
N GLY A 113 7.92 14.31 6.51
CA GLY A 113 9.06 14.05 7.41
C GLY A 113 9.01 12.70 8.13
N ASP A 114 7.81 12.19 8.43
CA ASP A 114 7.61 10.92 9.15
C ASP A 114 7.12 9.80 8.21
N ILE A 115 7.77 8.64 8.31
CA ILE A 115 7.48 7.46 7.47
C ILE A 115 6.07 6.94 7.76
N SER A 116 5.63 6.93 9.02
CA SER A 116 4.28 6.47 9.36
C SER A 116 3.21 7.40 8.82
N ASP A 117 3.47 8.70 8.81
CA ASP A 117 2.54 9.70 8.26
C ASP A 117 2.48 9.64 6.73
N SER A 118 3.63 9.45 6.07
CA SER A 118 3.70 9.19 4.62
C SER A 118 2.82 8.00 4.22
N ILE A 119 2.96 6.87 4.93
CA ILE A 119 2.17 5.67 4.68
C ILE A 119 0.70 5.91 4.98
N CYS A 120 0.37 6.63 6.06
CA CYS A 120 -1.01 7.01 6.38
C CYS A 120 -1.66 7.76 5.21
N ILE A 121 -0.96 8.73 4.63
CA ILE A 121 -1.42 9.50 3.47
C ILE A 121 -1.62 8.59 2.26
N ILE A 122 -0.67 7.70 1.95
CA ILE A 122 -0.79 6.74 0.85
C ILE A 122 -2.01 5.83 1.02
N LEU A 123 -2.21 5.27 2.21
CA LEU A 123 -3.34 4.38 2.50
C LEU A 123 -4.69 5.11 2.33
N LYS A 124 -4.80 6.35 2.84
CA LYS A 124 -6.00 7.18 2.65
C LYS A 124 -6.22 7.48 1.17
N LEU A 125 -5.17 7.82 0.44
CA LEU A 125 -5.26 8.15 -0.98
C LEU A 125 -5.79 6.96 -1.80
N ILE A 126 -5.25 5.76 -1.57
CA ILE A 126 -5.71 4.53 -2.21
C ILE A 126 -7.15 4.23 -1.83
N TRP A 127 -7.49 4.38 -0.55
CA TRP A 127 -8.85 4.11 -0.08
C TRP A 127 -9.87 5.05 -0.73
N GLU A 128 -9.61 6.36 -0.75
CA GLU A 128 -10.53 7.35 -1.34
C GLU A 128 -10.67 7.19 -2.86
N ARG A 129 -9.55 7.03 -3.58
CA ARG A 129 -9.60 6.85 -5.04
C ARG A 129 -10.17 5.49 -5.43
N GLY A 130 -9.90 4.45 -4.64
CA GLY A 130 -10.34 3.08 -4.89
C GLY A 130 -11.85 2.86 -4.71
N LYS A 131 -12.55 3.68 -3.91
CA LYS A 131 -14.02 3.65 -3.81
C LYS A 131 -14.66 3.77 -5.19
N ASN A 132 -14.22 4.74 -6.00
CA ASN A 132 -14.73 4.95 -7.36
C ASN A 132 -14.50 3.74 -8.29
N ILE A 133 -13.46 2.94 -8.06
CA ILE A 133 -13.15 1.76 -8.89
C ILE A 133 -14.05 0.58 -8.48
N LEU A 134 -14.29 0.42 -7.18
CA LEU A 134 -15.13 -0.67 -6.65
C LEU A 134 -16.62 -0.40 -6.83
N GLU A 135 -17.06 0.86 -6.77
CA GLU A 135 -18.47 1.27 -6.99
C GLU A 135 -18.93 1.21 -8.45
N ARG A 136 -17.99 1.18 -9.41
CA ARG A 136 -18.28 1.12 -10.85
C ARG A 136 -18.33 -0.31 -11.42
N LYS A 137 -18.12 -1.33 -10.59
CA LYS A 137 -18.27 -2.75 -10.96
C LYS A 137 -19.65 -3.24 -10.60
#